data_AF-A0A0S4N080-F1
#
_entry.id   AF-A0A0S4N080-F1
#
_cell.length_a   1.000
_cell.length_b   1.000
_cell.length_c   1.000
_cell.angle_alpha   90.00
_cell.angle_beta   90.00
_cell.angle_gamma   90.00
#
_symmetry.space_group_name_H-M   'P 1'
#
loop_
_entity.id
_entity.type
_entity.pdbx_description
1 polymer ?
#
loop_
_entity_poly.entity_id
_entity_poly.type
_entity_poly.pdbx_seq_one_letter_code
_entity_poly.pdbx_strand_id
1 'polypeptide(L)'
;MSIPVSLYEKLERKFGRDEALEIARMIEDFFDEMNKKAGEIALQKKLELKDELTKELATKADLITARLELEGEIKNVRANLEARIENVRTELEARIENVRGELEARIENVRTELEARIENVRIKLESRIDRLDLKLNLLILLVVIVLTVMNPVVAELLKKWFGI
;
A
#
# COMPACT_ATOMS: atom_id res chain seq x y z
N MET A 1 -15.43 66.46 40.78
CA MET A 1 -16.91 66.30 40.90
C MET A 1 -17.33 66.94 42.21
N SER A 2 -18.41 67.72 42.28
CA SER A 2 -18.75 68.43 43.53
C SER A 2 -19.44 67.52 44.54
N ILE A 3 -19.18 67.74 45.83
CA ILE A 3 -19.81 66.98 46.90
C ILE A 3 -21.32 67.21 46.92
N PRO A 4 -22.14 66.17 47.20
CA PRO A 4 -23.58 66.36 47.37
C PRO A 4 -23.89 67.41 48.44
N VAL A 5 -24.80 68.35 48.12
CA VAL A 5 -25.19 69.46 49.00
C VAL A 5 -25.58 68.98 50.40
N SER A 6 -26.25 67.82 50.49
CA SER A 6 -26.65 67.20 51.77
C SER A 6 -25.50 66.74 52.66
N LEU A 7 -24.33 66.44 52.09
CA LEU A 7 -23.12 66.13 52.86
C LEU A 7 -22.45 67.41 53.37
N TYR A 8 -22.43 68.46 52.54
CA TYR A 8 -21.91 69.78 52.92
C TYR A 8 -22.72 70.39 54.09
N GLU A 9 -24.06 70.39 53.99
CA GLU A 9 -24.94 70.90 55.05
C GLU A 9 -24.75 70.17 56.39
N LYS A 10 -24.47 68.85 56.35
CA LYS A 10 -24.17 68.06 57.55
C LYS A 10 -22.83 68.40 58.17
N LEU A 11 -21.82 68.71 57.35
CA LEU A 11 -20.51 69.14 57.81
C LEU A 11 -20.59 70.54 58.44
N GLU A 12 -21.28 71.48 57.78
CA GLU A 12 -21.45 72.86 58.28
C GLU A 12 -22.18 72.88 59.63
N ARG A 13 -23.23 72.06 59.80
CA ARG A 13 -23.95 71.92 61.08
C ARG A 13 -23.11 71.36 62.22
N LYS A 14 -22.11 70.53 61.94
CA LYS A 14 -21.31 69.84 62.98
C LYS A 14 -20.01 70.55 63.32
N PHE A 15 -19.36 71.17 62.33
CA PHE A 15 -18.00 71.65 62.45
C PHE A 15 -17.86 73.16 62.28
N GLY A 16 -18.88 73.86 61.78
CA GLY A 16 -18.76 75.26 61.37
C GLY A 16 -18.53 75.40 59.87
N ARG A 17 -18.78 76.59 59.33
CA ARG A 17 -18.74 76.84 57.87
C ARG A 17 -17.34 76.73 57.28
N ASP A 18 -16.34 77.19 58.01
CA ASP A 18 -14.95 77.22 57.55
C ASP A 18 -14.35 75.80 57.55
N GLU A 19 -14.49 75.04 58.65
CA GLU A 19 -14.06 73.64 58.71
C GLU A 19 -14.81 72.75 57.70
N ALA A 20 -16.11 72.98 57.50
CA ALA A 20 -16.89 72.23 56.52
C ALA A 20 -16.43 72.46 55.08
N LEU A 21 -16.05 73.69 54.75
CA LEU A 21 -15.50 74.05 53.44
C LEU A 21 -14.14 73.37 53.20
N GLU A 22 -13.28 73.35 54.22
CA GLU A 22 -11.97 72.70 54.14
C GLU A 22 -12.09 71.18 53.98
N ILE A 23 -12.95 70.53 54.77
CA ILE A 23 -13.25 69.10 54.64
C ILE A 23 -13.87 68.78 53.28
N ALA A 24 -14.78 69.63 52.79
CA ALA A 24 -15.38 69.46 51.47
C ALA A 24 -14.34 69.52 50.35
N ARG A 25 -13.43 70.51 50.37
CA ARG A 25 -12.34 70.58 49.38
C ARG A 25 -11.44 69.35 49.42
N MET A 26 -11.06 68.92 50.62
CA MET A 26 -10.20 67.73 50.77
C MET A 26 -10.86 66.46 50.22
N ILE A 27 -12.19 66.32 50.39
CA ILE A 27 -12.95 65.20 49.82
C ILE A 27 -13.09 65.33 48.30
N GLU A 28 -13.29 66.54 47.75
CA GLU A 28 -13.34 66.78 46.29
C GLU A 28 -12.00 66.45 45.63
N ASP A 29 -10.88 66.92 46.21
CA ASP A 29 -9.52 66.62 45.76
C ASP A 29 -9.25 65.11 45.79
N PHE A 30 -9.67 64.43 46.88
CA PHE A 30 -9.55 62.98 47.01
C PHE A 30 -10.37 62.23 45.94
N PHE A 31 -11.61 62.65 45.67
CA PHE A 31 -12.44 62.05 44.62
C PHE A 31 -11.86 62.27 43.22
N ASP A 32 -11.30 63.44 42.94
CA ASP A 32 -10.66 63.74 41.66
C ASP A 32 -9.37 62.92 41.48
N GLU A 33 -8.58 62.73 42.54
CA GLU A 33 -7.43 61.82 42.54
C GLU A 33 -7.83 60.34 42.36
N MET A 34 -8.90 59.90 43.05
CA MET A 34 -9.47 58.57 42.87
C MET A 34 -9.94 58.33 41.43
N ASN A 35 -10.65 59.30 40.83
CA ASN A 35 -11.13 59.20 39.45
C ASN A 35 -9.96 59.13 38.46
N LYS A 36 -8.92 59.93 38.68
CA LYS A 36 -7.69 59.88 37.89
C LYS A 36 -7.05 58.49 37.99
N LYS A 37 -6.89 57.96 39.20
CA LYS A 37 -6.32 56.64 39.46
C LYS A 37 -7.16 55.51 38.87
N ALA A 38 -8.48 55.63 38.90
CA ALA A 38 -9.38 54.68 38.25
C ALA A 38 -9.18 54.64 36.72
N GLY A 39 -8.98 55.81 36.10
CA GLY A 39 -8.62 55.91 34.67
C GLY A 39 -7.27 55.29 34.35
N GLU A 40 -6.26 55.54 35.20
CA GLU A 40 -4.92 54.93 35.06
C GLU A 40 -4.96 53.40 35.17
N ILE A 41 -5.68 52.85 36.16
CA ILE A 41 -5.85 51.40 36.33
C ILE A 41 -6.59 50.78 35.15
N ALA A 42 -7.64 51.43 34.64
CA ALA A 42 -8.39 50.94 33.48
C ALA A 42 -7.51 50.88 32.23
N LEU A 43 -6.67 51.91 32.02
CA LEU A 43 -5.70 51.93 30.92
C LEU A 43 -4.64 50.85 31.10
N GLN A 44 -4.10 50.69 32.30
CA GLN A 44 -3.10 49.67 32.62
C GLN A 44 -3.64 48.27 32.33
N LYS A 45 -4.82 47.91 32.85
CA LYS A 45 -5.44 46.59 32.60
C LYS A 45 -5.71 46.35 31.11
N LYS A 46 -6.13 47.39 30.37
CA LYS A 46 -6.34 47.28 28.92
C LYS A 46 -5.03 46.99 28.19
N LEU A 47 -3.92 47.58 28.62
CA LEU A 47 -2.60 47.33 28.05
C LEU A 47 -2.09 45.94 28.42
N GLU A 48 -2.21 45.53 29.68
CA GLU A 48 -1.85 44.18 30.15
C GLU A 48 -2.62 43.09 29.39
N LEU A 49 -3.95 43.21 29.29
CA LEU A 49 -4.78 42.27 28.52
C LEU A 49 -4.40 42.24 27.04
N LYS A 50 -4.09 43.39 26.45
CA LYS A 50 -3.64 43.44 25.05
C LYS A 50 -2.30 42.72 24.88
N ASP A 51 -1.37 42.90 25.81
CA ASP A 51 -0.05 42.25 25.78
C ASP A 51 -0.15 40.74 25.96
N GLU A 52 -0.90 40.27 26.96
CA GLU A 52 -1.19 38.84 27.18
C GLU A 52 -1.84 38.20 25.95
N LEU A 53 -2.89 38.84 25.40
CA LEU A 53 -3.59 38.32 24.23
C LEU A 53 -2.67 38.26 22.98
N THR A 54 -1.74 39.20 22.85
CA THR A 54 -0.78 39.20 21.72
C THR A 54 0.28 38.10 21.87
N LYS A 55 0.58 37.65 23.10
CA LYS A 55 1.52 36.56 23.36
C LYS A 55 0.92 35.18 23.13
N GLU A 56 -0.36 34.98 23.44
CA GLU A 56 -0.99 33.66 23.31
C GLU A 56 -1.53 33.37 21.91
N LEU A 57 -1.93 34.40 21.15
CA LEU A 57 -2.53 34.20 19.85
C LEU A 57 -1.46 33.95 18.78
N ALA A 58 -1.62 32.85 18.05
CA ALA A 58 -0.87 32.60 16.83
C ALA A 58 -1.09 33.75 15.84
N THR A 59 0.00 34.26 15.29
CA THR A 59 -0.04 35.31 14.29
C THR A 59 -0.46 34.74 12.95
N LYS A 60 -0.89 35.61 12.03
CA LYS A 60 -1.12 35.22 10.64
C LYS A 60 0.14 34.62 10.00
N ALA A 61 1.32 35.06 10.41
CA ALA A 61 2.58 34.52 9.91
C ALA A 61 2.77 33.08 10.36
N ASP A 62 2.51 32.75 11.64
CA ASP A 62 2.61 31.39 12.18
C ASP A 62 1.68 30.42 11.43
N LEU A 63 0.46 30.85 11.15
CA LEU A 63 -0.51 30.06 10.38
C LEU A 63 -0.07 29.85 8.93
N ILE A 64 0.56 30.85 8.30
CA ILE A 64 1.10 30.72 6.94
C ILE A 64 2.27 29.75 6.93
N THR A 65 3.18 29.83 7.91
CA THR A 65 4.31 28.92 8.04
C THR A 65 3.84 27.48 8.20
N ALA A 66 2.93 27.22 9.15
CA ALA A 66 2.37 25.89 9.36
C ALA A 66 1.67 25.34 8.11
N ARG A 67 0.95 26.19 7.37
CA ARG A 67 0.33 25.81 6.11
C ARG A 67 1.36 25.41 5.05
N LEU A 68 2.44 26.18 4.90
CA LEU A 68 3.50 25.88 3.92
C LEU A 68 4.24 24.59 4.26
N GLU A 69 4.50 24.35 5.55
CA GLU A 69 5.08 23.09 6.04
C GLU A 69 4.18 21.91 5.70
N LEU A 70 2.88 21.99 6.01
CA LEU A 70 1.90 20.95 5.65
C LEU A 70 1.78 20.73 4.14
N GLU A 71 1.78 21.81 3.34
CA GLU A 71 1.78 21.68 1.88
C GLU A 71 3.05 20.97 1.37
N GLY A 72 4.20 21.23 2.00
CA GLY A 72 5.47 20.53 1.74
C GLY A 72 5.42 19.06 2.11
N GLU A 73 4.94 18.73 3.30
CA GLU A 73 4.77 17.35 3.76
C GLU A 73 3.82 16.56 2.85
N ILE A 74 2.69 17.15 2.47
CA ILE A 74 1.73 16.52 1.56
C ILE A 74 2.37 16.24 0.20
N LYS A 75 3.16 17.17 -0.35
CA LYS A 75 3.90 16.94 -1.60
C LYS A 75 4.91 15.80 -1.47
N ASN A 76 5.66 15.76 -0.37
CA ASN A 76 6.63 14.70 -0.11
C ASN A 76 5.96 13.33 0.03
N VAL A 77 4.84 13.25 0.75
CA VAL A 77 4.05 12.03 0.90
C VAL A 77 3.52 11.56 -0.46
N ARG A 78 2.99 12.46 -1.30
CA ARG A 78 2.52 12.11 -2.65
C ARG A 78 3.64 11.56 -3.52
N ALA A 79 4.78 12.24 -3.58
CA ALA A 79 5.93 11.79 -4.36
C ALA A 79 6.44 10.41 -3.90
N ASN A 80 6.51 10.19 -2.58
CA ASN A 80 6.90 8.90 -2.03
C ASN A 80 5.90 7.78 -2.37
N LEU A 81 4.60 8.07 -2.34
CA LEU A 81 3.58 7.10 -2.72
C LEU A 81 3.61 6.78 -4.22
N GLU A 82 3.78 7.79 -5.08
CA GLU A 82 3.94 7.59 -6.53
C GLU A 82 5.16 6.71 -6.84
N ALA A 83 6.31 6.99 -6.23
CA ALA A 83 7.51 6.17 -6.39
C ALA A 83 7.31 4.73 -5.90
N ARG A 84 6.61 4.53 -4.78
CA ARG A 84 6.30 3.18 -4.27
C ARG A 84 5.36 2.42 -5.19
N ILE A 85 4.35 3.09 -5.75
CA ILE A 85 3.42 2.49 -6.71
C ILE A 85 4.17 2.04 -7.95
N GLU A 86 5.05 2.88 -8.50
CA GLU A 86 5.84 2.53 -9.68
C GLU A 86 6.77 1.35 -9.42
N ASN A 87 7.47 1.34 -8.28
CA ASN A 87 8.32 0.22 -7.90
C ASN A 87 7.55 -1.11 -7.79
N VAL A 88 6.37 -1.08 -7.15
CA VAL A 88 5.50 -2.27 -7.04
C VAL A 88 5.03 -2.73 -8.41
N ARG A 89 4.67 -1.79 -9.29
CA ARG A 89 4.27 -2.11 -10.67
C ARG A 89 5.39 -2.81 -11.43
N THR A 90 6.60 -2.25 -11.41
CA THR A 90 7.78 -2.85 -12.06
C THR A 90 8.10 -4.23 -11.50
N GLU A 91 8.03 -4.42 -10.17
CA GLU A 91 8.26 -5.73 -9.53
C GLU A 91 7.22 -6.77 -9.98
N LEU A 92 5.94 -6.38 -10.06
CA LEU A 92 4.87 -7.26 -10.51
C LEU A 92 5.00 -7.61 -12.00
N GLU A 93 5.34 -6.65 -12.86
CA GLU A 93 5.60 -6.89 -14.28
C GLU A 93 6.76 -7.89 -14.45
N ALA A 94 7.87 -7.71 -13.74
CA ALA A 94 9.00 -8.64 -13.76
C ALA A 94 8.63 -10.05 -13.26
N ARG A 95 7.82 -10.14 -12.19
CA ARG A 95 7.34 -11.44 -11.69
C ARG A 95 6.44 -12.15 -12.69
N ILE A 96 5.56 -11.43 -13.37
CA ILE A 96 4.67 -11.99 -14.40
C ILE A 96 5.49 -12.56 -15.55
N GLU A 97 6.48 -11.81 -16.06
CA GLU A 97 7.35 -12.27 -17.14
C GLU A 97 8.17 -13.51 -16.73
N ASN A 98 8.70 -13.54 -15.50
CA ASN A 98 9.41 -14.72 -14.99
C ASN A 98 8.50 -15.95 -14.91
N VAL A 99 7.29 -15.82 -14.34
CA VAL A 99 6.34 -16.94 -14.24
C VAL A 99 5.93 -17.42 -15.63
N ARG A 100 5.73 -16.50 -16.58
CA ARG A 100 5.42 -16.84 -17.97
C ARG A 100 6.55 -17.65 -18.60
N GLY A 101 7.80 -17.19 -18.46
CA GLY A 101 8.97 -17.90 -18.98
C GLY A 101 9.14 -19.29 -18.35
N GLU A 102 8.93 -19.42 -17.04
CA GLU A 102 8.96 -20.73 -16.36
C GLU A 102 7.87 -21.68 -16.88
N LEU A 103 6.66 -21.19 -17.13
CA LEU A 103 5.56 -21.99 -17.68
C LEU A 103 5.83 -22.40 -19.12
N GLU A 104 6.34 -21.50 -19.97
CA GLU A 104 6.74 -21.81 -21.34
C GLU A 104 7.82 -22.92 -21.37
N ALA A 105 8.84 -22.80 -20.52
CA ALA A 105 9.89 -23.82 -20.39
C ALA A 105 9.34 -25.18 -19.89
N ARG A 106 8.43 -25.17 -18.91
CA ARG A 106 7.78 -26.40 -18.44
C ARG A 106 6.94 -27.07 -19.52
N ILE A 107 6.20 -26.30 -20.31
CA ILE A 107 5.40 -26.83 -21.43
C ILE A 107 6.32 -27.50 -22.45
N GLU A 108 7.42 -26.86 -22.83
CA GLU A 108 8.36 -27.41 -23.80
C GLU A 108 9.04 -28.70 -23.31
N ASN A 109 9.41 -28.74 -22.02
CA ASN A 109 9.95 -29.95 -21.40
C ASN A 109 8.94 -31.10 -21.42
N VAL A 110 7.68 -30.86 -21.04
CA VAL A 110 6.62 -31.89 -21.08
C VAL A 110 6.38 -32.36 -22.51
N ARG A 111 6.36 -31.43 -23.48
CA ARG A 111 6.21 -31.77 -24.90
C ARG A 111 7.33 -32.70 -25.36
N THR A 112 8.58 -32.35 -25.09
CA THR A 112 9.75 -33.15 -25.46
C THR A 112 9.71 -34.54 -24.81
N GLU A 113 9.34 -34.61 -23.53
CA GLU A 113 9.19 -35.89 -22.83
C GLU A 113 8.11 -36.77 -23.47
N LEU A 114 6.95 -36.18 -23.82
CA LEU A 114 5.86 -36.90 -24.47
C LEU A 114 6.25 -37.38 -25.87
N GLU A 115 6.91 -36.54 -26.67
CA GLU A 115 7.43 -36.93 -28.00
C GLU A 115 8.40 -38.12 -27.88
N ALA A 116 9.34 -38.08 -26.93
CA ALA A 116 10.25 -39.18 -26.66
C ALA A 116 9.53 -40.46 -26.20
N ARG A 117 8.49 -40.34 -25.37
CA ARG A 117 7.68 -41.50 -24.93
C ARG A 117 6.89 -42.11 -26.08
N ILE A 118 6.30 -41.29 -26.95
CA ILE A 118 5.59 -41.74 -28.14
C ILE A 118 6.53 -42.49 -29.08
N GLU A 119 7.71 -41.95 -29.35
CA GLU A 119 8.70 -42.60 -30.22
C GLU A 119 9.17 -43.95 -29.63
N ASN A 120 9.42 -44.01 -28.32
CA ASN A 120 9.75 -45.28 -27.66
C ASN A 120 8.63 -46.32 -27.76
N VAL A 121 7.37 -45.91 -27.66
CA VAL A 121 6.22 -46.80 -27.85
C VAL A 121 6.14 -47.28 -29.30
N ARG A 122 6.36 -46.38 -30.27
CA ARG A 122 6.39 -46.70 -31.70
C ARG A 122 7.45 -47.76 -32.01
N ILE A 123 8.69 -47.55 -31.60
CA ILE A 123 9.80 -48.50 -31.80
C ILE A 123 9.48 -49.87 -31.19
N LYS A 124 8.91 -49.89 -29.98
CA LYS A 124 8.49 -51.14 -29.32
C LYS A 124 7.40 -51.87 -30.07
N LEU A 125 6.45 -51.15 -30.68
CA LEU A 125 5.39 -51.74 -31.48
C LEU A 125 5.92 -52.27 -32.81
N GLU A 126 6.75 -51.50 -33.52
CA GLU A 126 7.41 -51.93 -34.76
C GLU A 126 8.21 -53.23 -34.53
N SER A 127 9.03 -53.28 -33.47
CA SER A 127 9.78 -54.51 -33.12
C SER A 127 8.88 -55.71 -32.80
N ARG A 128 7.71 -55.49 -32.20
CA ARG A 128 6.74 -56.56 -31.93
C ARG A 128 6.10 -57.06 -33.22
N ILE A 129 5.78 -56.16 -34.15
CA ILE A 129 5.25 -56.49 -35.48
C ILE A 129 6.28 -57.31 -36.26
N ASP A 130 7.54 -56.85 -36.35
CA ASP A 130 8.61 -57.58 -37.05
C ASP A 130 8.77 -59.02 -36.50
N ARG A 131 8.68 -59.17 -35.18
CA ARG A 131 8.76 -60.49 -34.54
C ARG A 131 7.56 -61.37 -34.87
N LEU A 132 6.37 -60.80 -35.02
CA LEU A 132 5.18 -61.54 -35.45
C LEU A 132 5.30 -61.94 -36.92
N ASP A 133 5.79 -61.07 -37.78
CA ASP A 133 6.00 -61.35 -39.21
C ASP A 133 6.99 -62.49 -39.41
N LEU A 134 8.10 -62.51 -38.65
CA LEU A 134 9.04 -63.64 -38.67
C LEU A 134 8.39 -64.95 -38.25
N LYS A 135 7.59 -64.94 -37.16
CA LYS A 135 6.87 -66.13 -36.69
C LYS A 135 5.86 -66.63 -37.72
N LEU A 136 5.13 -65.72 -38.35
CA LEU A 136 4.15 -66.04 -39.38
C LEU A 136 4.82 -66.62 -40.63
N ASN A 137 5.90 -66.00 -41.10
CA ASN A 137 6.68 -66.49 -42.24
C ASN A 137 7.24 -67.90 -41.98
N LEU A 138 7.77 -68.14 -40.78
CA LEU A 138 8.22 -69.47 -40.38
C LEU A 138 7.07 -70.49 -40.35
N LEU A 139 5.91 -70.12 -39.80
CA LEU A 139 4.73 -70.99 -39.75
C LEU A 139 4.23 -71.34 -41.16
N ILE A 140 4.15 -70.35 -42.06
CA ILE A 140 3.78 -70.56 -43.46
C ILE A 140 4.77 -71.52 -44.13
N LEU A 141 6.08 -71.32 -43.94
CA LEU A 141 7.10 -72.21 -44.49
C LEU A 141 6.93 -73.65 -43.99
N LEU A 142 6.69 -73.84 -42.68
CA LEU A 142 6.46 -75.17 -42.10
C LEU A 142 5.21 -75.82 -42.70
N VAL A 143 4.11 -75.08 -42.85
CA VAL A 143 2.88 -75.58 -43.48
C VAL A 143 3.14 -76.00 -44.94
N VAL A 144 3.86 -75.18 -45.71
CA VAL A 144 4.23 -75.50 -47.11
C VAL A 144 5.07 -76.77 -47.18
N ILE A 145 6.05 -76.93 -46.29
CA ILE A 145 6.88 -78.16 -46.22
C ILE A 145 6.01 -79.38 -45.93
N VAL A 146 5.12 -79.31 -44.93
CA VAL A 146 4.22 -80.42 -44.58
C VAL A 146 3.35 -80.81 -45.77
N LEU A 147 2.72 -79.84 -46.43
CA LEU A 147 1.89 -80.09 -47.61
C LEU A 147 2.70 -80.69 -48.77
N THR A 148 3.95 -80.27 -48.95
CA THR A 148 4.85 -80.77 -50.00
C THR A 148 5.26 -82.21 -49.75
N VAL A 149 5.62 -82.57 -48.52
CA VAL A 149 6.03 -83.94 -48.14
C VAL A 149 4.86 -84.93 -48.19
N MET A 150 3.64 -84.46 -47.89
CA MET A 150 2.43 -85.28 -47.98
C MET A 150 1.99 -85.57 -49.43
N ASN A 151 2.55 -84.88 -50.43
CA ASN A 151 2.28 -85.18 -51.82
C ASN A 151 2.91 -86.53 -52.21
N PRO A 152 2.12 -87.53 -52.68
CA PRO A 152 2.63 -88.87 -53.02
C PRO A 152 3.81 -88.84 -54.00
N VAL A 153 3.78 -87.94 -54.99
CA VAL A 153 4.84 -87.79 -55.99
C VAL A 153 6.15 -87.38 -55.32
N VAL A 154 6.10 -86.43 -54.38
CA VAL A 154 7.28 -85.96 -53.65
C VAL A 154 7.78 -87.03 -52.68
N ALA A 155 6.89 -87.72 -51.99
CA ALA A 155 7.24 -88.81 -51.08
C ALA A 155 7.99 -89.94 -51.79
N GLU A 156 7.58 -90.32 -53.01
CA GLU A 156 8.30 -91.30 -53.83
C GLU A 156 9.69 -90.82 -54.26
N LEU A 157 9.84 -89.54 -54.60
CA LEU A 157 11.14 -88.95 -54.93
C LEU A 157 12.09 -88.96 -53.73
N LEU A 158 11.58 -88.62 -52.53
CA LEU A 158 12.36 -88.67 -51.29
C LEU A 158 12.81 -90.09 -50.97
N LYS A 159 11.92 -91.10 -51.12
CA LYS A 159 12.27 -92.52 -50.96
C LYS A 159 13.46 -92.93 -51.84
N LYS A 160 13.43 -92.56 -53.13
CA LYS A 160 14.53 -92.82 -54.06
C LYS A 160 15.84 -92.14 -53.65
N TRP A 161 15.78 -90.92 -53.11
CA TRP A 161 16.97 -90.16 -52.70
C TRP A 161 17.58 -90.65 -51.39
N PHE A 162 16.75 -91.01 -50.40
CA PHE A 162 17.20 -91.46 -49.09
C PHE A 162 17.38 -92.97 -48.97
N GLY A 163 17.07 -93.74 -50.02
CA GLY A 163 17.25 -95.19 -50.06
C GLY A 163 16.31 -95.96 -49.12
N ILE A 164 15.10 -95.42 -48.88
CA ILE A 164 14.05 -95.99 -48.02
C ILE A 164 12.82 -96.36 -48.87
#